data_AF-A0A137QHU5-F1
#
_entry.id   AF-A0A137QHU5-F1
#
_cell.length_a   1.000
_cell.length_b   1.000
_cell.length_c   1.000
_cell.angle_alpha   90.00
_cell.angle_beta   90.00
_cell.angle_gamma   90.00
#
_symmetry.space_group_name_H-M   'P 1'
#
loop_
_entity.id
_entity.type
_entity.pdbx_description
1 polymer ?
#
loop_
_entity_poly.entity_id
_entity_poly.type
_entity_poly.pdbx_seq_one_letter_code
_entity_poly.pdbx_strand_id
1 'polypeptide(L)' 'KVEKIIKHKRTPQGMKYLIRWKGYSPSDDTWEWADNLEYSGELLREYKDINKLPQDNAETCFQSTK' A
#
# COMPACT_ATOMS: atom_id res chain seq x y z
N LYS A 1 -14.68 3.27 0.42
CA LYS A 1 -14.15 4.30 -0.51
C LYS A 1 -12.87 4.87 0.10
N VAL A 2 -11.74 4.75 -0.61
CA VAL A 2 -10.47 5.34 -0.19
C VAL A 2 -10.50 6.85 -0.48
N GLU A 3 -10.06 7.66 0.48
CA GLU A 3 -9.87 9.11 0.31
C GLU A 3 -8.44 9.43 -0.09
N LYS A 4 -7.46 8.91 0.65
CA LYS A 4 -6.03 9.13 0.39
C LYS A 4 -5.14 8.13 1.13
N ILE A 5 -3.92 7.96 0.63
CA ILE A 5 -2.84 7.25 1.31
C ILE A 5 -2.10 8.25 2.19
N ILE A 6 -2.06 7.99 3.49
CA ILE A 6 -1.44 8.89 4.48
C ILE A 6 0.03 8.55 4.65
N LYS A 7 0.36 7.27 4.79
CA LYS A 7 1.71 6.76 5.06
C LYS A 7 1.91 5.41 4.40
N HIS A 8 3.17 5.03 4.27
CA HIS A 8 3.57 3.66 3.97
C HIS A 8 4.58 3.18 5.00
N LYS A 9 4.70 1.87 5.14
CA LYS A 9 5.77 1.23 5.91
C LYS A 9 6.21 -0.06 5.23
N ARG A 10 7.53 -0.28 5.22
CA ARG A 10 8.12 -1.54 4.77
C ARG A 10 8.12 -2.53 5.92
N THR A 11 7.62 -3.73 5.66
CA THR A 11 7.66 -4.87 6.59
C THR A 11 8.41 -6.03 5.93
N PRO A 12 8.87 -7.03 6.70
CA PRO A 12 9.52 -8.22 6.14
C PRO A 12 8.64 -8.99 5.14
N GLN A 13 7.32 -8.88 5.27
CA GLN A 13 6.33 -9.53 4.43
C GLN A 13 5.93 -8.70 3.20
N GLY A 14 6.29 -7.41 3.15
CA GLY A 14 5.89 -6.52 2.07
C GLY A 14 5.59 -5.09 2.54
N MET A 15 5.01 -4.28 1.64
CA MET A 15 4.62 -2.90 1.93
C MET A 15 3.18 -2.82 2.45
N LYS A 16 2.99 -2.03 3.52
CA LYS A 16 1.67 -1.64 4.02
C LYS A 16 1.46 -0.14 3.88
N TYR A 17 0.22 0.25 3.62
CA TYR A 17 -0.20 1.63 3.44
C TYR A 17 -1.31 1.98 4.42
N LEU A 18 -1.21 3.16 5.04
CA LEU A 18 -2.23 3.69 5.93
C LEU A 18 -3.24 4.46 5.11
N ILE A 19 -4.49 4.04 5.18
CA ILE A 19 -5.59 4.52 4.35
C ILE A 19 -6.51 5.43 5.15
N ARG A 20 -6.76 6.62 4.61
CA ARG A 20 -7.87 7.46 5.06
C ARG A 20 -9.13 7.08 4.31
N TRP A 21 -10.17 6.76 5.05
CA TRP A 21 -11.47 6.44 4.49
C TRP A 21 -12.33 7.70 4.36
N LYS A 22 -12.99 7.86 3.22
CA LYS A 22 -13.82 9.05 2.96
C LYS A 22 -15.01 9.05 3.91
N GLY A 23 -15.16 10.13 4.67
CA GLY A 23 -16.25 10.31 5.65
C GLY A 23 -16.00 9.66 7.01
N TYR A 24 -14.81 9.13 7.25
CA TYR A 24 -14.39 8.58 8.54
C TYR A 24 -13.31 9.45 9.19
N SER A 25 -13.13 9.28 10.49
CA SER A 25 -12.14 10.04 11.25
C SER A 25 -10.74 9.45 11.06
N PRO A 26 -9.66 10.23 11.31
CA PRO A 26 -8.29 9.70 11.32
C PRO A 26 -8.08 8.49 12.25
N SER A 27 -8.94 8.35 13.26
CA SER A 27 -8.95 7.21 14.18
C SER A 27 -9.38 5.90 13.53
N ASP A 28 -10.13 5.98 12.42
CA ASP A 28 -10.58 4.83 11.63
C ASP A 28 -9.58 4.47 10.52
N ASP A 29 -8.42 5.15 10.45
CA ASP A 29 -7.42 4.88 9.42
C ASP A 29 -6.86 3.46 9.60
N THR A 30 -6.92 2.65 8.54
CA THR A 30 -6.48 1.24 8.57
C THR A 30 -5.21 1.01 7.76
N TRP A 31 -4.42 0.03 8.17
CA TRP A 31 -3.22 -0.40 7.44
C TRP A 31 -3.57 -1.54 6.48
N GLU A 32 -3.61 -1.23 5.20
CA GLU A 32 -3.88 -2.19 4.14
C GLU A 32 -2.59 -2.59 3.41
N TRP A 33 -2.58 -3.80 2.85
CA TRP A 33 -1.50 -4.26 1.97
C TRP A 33 -1.59 -3.60 0.60
N ALA A 34 -0.47 -3.52 -0.11
CA ALA A 34 -0.44 -3.04 -1.49
C ALA A 34 -1.48 -3.77 -2.36
N ASP A 35 -1.55 -5.09 -2.20
CA ASP A 35 -2.42 -5.98 -2.98
C ASP A 35 -3.91 -5.72 -2.68
N ASN A 36 -4.25 -5.43 -1.42
CA ASN A 36 -5.63 -5.08 -1.03
C ASN A 36 -6.09 -3.73 -1.62
N LEU A 37 -5.14 -2.90 -2.03
CA LEU A 37 -5.40 -1.56 -2.56
C LEU A 37 -5.50 -1.53 -4.09
N GLU A 38 -5.49 -2.68 -4.75
CA GLU A 38 -5.74 -2.79 -6.20
C GLU A 38 -7.06 -2.14 -6.62
N TYR A 39 -8.08 -2.16 -5.76
CA TYR A 39 -9.35 -1.43 -5.97
C TYR A 39 -9.21 0.10 -6.03
N SER A 40 -8.05 0.64 -5.69
CA SER A 40 -7.68 2.07 -5.77
C SER A 40 -6.31 2.24 -6.45
N GLY A 41 -6.06 1.44 -7.49
CA GLY A 41 -4.77 1.36 -8.19
C GLY A 41 -4.21 2.70 -8.67
N GLU A 42 -5.05 3.67 -9.07
CA GLU A 42 -4.60 4.99 -9.50
C GLU A 42 -3.94 5.78 -8.35
N LEU A 43 -4.60 5.86 -7.19
CA LEU A 43 -4.08 6.54 -6.01
C LEU A 43 -2.79 5.87 -5.50
N LEU A 44 -2.76 4.54 -5.51
CA LEU A 44 -1.58 3.79 -5.09
C LEU A 44 -0.40 4.03 -6.04
N ARG A 45 -0.67 4.04 -7.35
CA ARG A 45 0.34 4.30 -8.37
C ARG A 45 0.92 5.70 -8.26
N GLU A 46 0.08 6.73 -8.21
CA GLU A 46 0.53 8.12 -8.03
C GLU A 46 1.36 8.25 -6.74
N TYR A 47 0.90 7.66 -5.65
CA TYR A 47 1.63 7.68 -4.39
C TYR A 47 2.99 6.99 -4.52
N LYS A 48 3.07 5.82 -5.15
CA LYS A 48 4.34 5.11 -5.39
C LYS A 48 5.27 5.94 -6.27
N ASP A 49 4.77 6.56 -7.33
CA ASP A 49 5.57 7.38 -8.26
C ASP A 49 6.13 8.63 -7.57
N ILE A 50 5.32 9.35 -6.77
CA ILE A 50 5.74 10.52 -5.98
C ILE A 50 6.81 10.14 -4.95
N ASN A 51 6.63 9.00 -4.27
CA ASN A 51 7.54 8.52 -3.25
C ASN A 51 8.71 7.67 -3.79
N LYS A 52 8.82 7.52 -5.12
CA LYS A 52 9.81 6.69 -5.81
C LYS A 52 9.89 5.26 -5.24
N LEU A 53 8.75 4.67 -4.94
CA LEU A 53 8.64 3.31 -4.44
C LEU A 53 8.63 2.31 -5.61
N PRO A 54 9.26 1.14 -5.45
CA PRO A 54 9.15 0.09 -6.46
C PRO A 54 7.69 -0.34 -6.61
N GLN A 55 7.20 -0.45 -7.85
CA GLN A 55 5.96 -1.14 -8.12
C GLN A 55 6.21 -2.64 -7.92
N ASP A 56 5.32 -3.31 -7.17
CA ASP A 56 5.46 -4.72 -6.77
C ASP A 56 5.21 -5.63 -7.98
N ASN A 57 6.12 -5.57 -8.94
CA ASN A 57 6.23 -6.46 -10.09
C ASN A 57 7.54 -7.27 -9.99
N ALA A 58 8.38 -6.97 -9.00
CA ALA A 58 9.57 -7.74 -8.69
C ALA A 58 9.15 -8.85 -7.73
N GLU A 59 8.79 -10.00 -8.33
CA GLU A 59 8.83 -11.34 -7.75
C GLU A 59 9.01 -11.37 -6.23
N THR A 60 7.93 -11.65 -5.50
CA THR A 60 8.05 -12.41 -4.26
C THR A 60 8.47 -13.85 -4.58
N CYS A 61 9.61 -14.02 -5.27
CA CYS A 61 10.36 -15.25 -5.22
C CYS A 61 11.14 -15.24 -3.89
N PHE A 62 10.41 -15.40 -2.78
CA PHE A 62 10.87 -16.36 -1.77
C PHE A 62 10.88 -17.73 -2.47
N GLN A 63 11.84 -17.95 -3.37
CA GLN A 63 12.23 -19.32 -3.67
C GLN A 63 13.00 -19.77 -2.44
N SER A 64 12.25 -20.46 -1.57
CA SER A 64 12.68 -21.58 -0.77
C SER A 64 14.19 -21.75 -0.73
N THR A 65 14.80 -21.30 0.36
CA THR A 65 16.10 -21.84 0.76
C THR A 65 15.86 -23.28 1.20
N LYS A 66 15.95 -24.23 0.25
CA LYS A 66 16.29 -25.62 0.52
C LYS A 66 16.98 -26.24 -0.69
#